data_AF-A0A3D0MEM4-F1
#
_entry.id   AF-A0A3D0MEM4-F1
#
_cell.length_a   1.000
_cell.length_b   1.000
_cell.length_c   1.000
_cell.angle_alpha   90.00
_cell.angle_beta   90.00
_cell.angle_gamma   90.00
#
_symmetry.space_group_name_H-M   'P 1'
#
loop_
_entity.id
_entity.type
_entity.pdbx_description
1 polymer ?
#
loop_
_entity_poly.entity_id
_entity_poly.type
_entity_poly.pdbx_seq_one_letter_code
_entity_poly.pdbx_strand_id
1 'polypeptide(L)'
;ISVPKPPKGLDYPFYKEAIDPISTRPRGGYIGSDAGCVACHTSQANAPLGLQPLTLEGDRVFWTEAQSRQNFENVAMLVNPSEPDRSRLLMAPLAPAAGGERHSGGIFWDSSNHSEYRLITEWIASGSDTAGASEVVEVDFEFFRSCVQPIFVNPIENAMPCAECHSGEFAVEPPANAYWTEEQSRQAYEDLVYLIDPGRPDSSRFLHKPLHPNAGGDLMHNGGRRWFSKDDPERRALEDWVTGNSSGSQCPPALQFDYPPRS
;
A
#
# COMPACT_ATOMS: atom_id res chain seq x y z
N ILE A 1 -21.70 -24.11 18.37
CA ILE A 1 -20.80 -23.57 17.32
C ILE A 1 -20.46 -22.16 17.78
N SER A 2 -19.21 -21.88 18.19
CA SER A 2 -18.83 -20.53 18.60
C SER A 2 -18.83 -19.63 17.36
N VAL A 3 -19.55 -18.51 17.43
CA VAL A 3 -19.43 -17.46 16.40
C VAL A 3 -17.96 -17.00 16.45
N PRO A 4 -17.23 -16.98 15.32
CA PRO A 4 -15.87 -16.49 15.30
C PRO A 4 -15.84 -15.06 15.85
N LYS A 5 -14.94 -14.80 16.81
CA LYS A 5 -14.78 -13.46 17.40
C LYS A 5 -14.38 -12.49 16.28
N PRO A 6 -15.03 -11.32 16.16
CA PRO A 6 -14.67 -10.37 15.13
C PRO A 6 -13.20 -9.92 15.32
N PRO A 7 -12.46 -9.66 14.22
CA PRO A 7 -11.14 -9.06 14.24
C PRO A 7 -11.06 -7.89 15.22
N LYS A 8 -10.05 -7.93 16.10
CA LYS A 8 -9.79 -6.91 17.13
C LYS A 8 -10.99 -6.58 18.05
N GLY A 9 -12.03 -7.42 18.09
CA GLY A 9 -13.24 -7.16 18.87
C GLY A 9 -14.16 -6.08 18.28
N LEU A 10 -13.95 -5.68 17.02
CA LEU A 10 -14.71 -4.62 16.37
C LEU A 10 -16.17 -5.03 16.08
N ASP A 11 -17.07 -4.04 16.08
CA ASP A 11 -18.49 -4.25 15.80
C ASP A 11 -18.74 -4.31 14.27
N TYR A 12 -19.00 -5.51 13.76
CA TYR A 12 -19.29 -5.73 12.33
C TYR A 12 -20.67 -5.17 11.90
N PRO A 13 -21.78 -5.41 12.62
CA PRO A 13 -23.06 -4.74 12.32
C PRO A 13 -22.92 -3.22 12.18
N PHE A 14 -22.24 -2.56 13.13
CA PHE A 14 -22.01 -1.11 13.07
C PHE A 14 -21.15 -0.73 11.86
N TYR A 15 -20.06 -1.47 11.61
CA TYR A 15 -19.20 -1.26 10.45
C TYR A 15 -20.02 -1.27 9.14
N LYS A 16 -20.85 -2.29 8.95
CA LYS A 16 -21.63 -2.45 7.72
C LYS A 16 -22.66 -1.32 7.53
N GLU A 17 -23.29 -0.87 8.61
CA GLU A 17 -24.34 0.14 8.54
C GLU A 17 -23.78 1.57 8.43
N ALA A 18 -22.68 1.87 9.13
CA ALA A 18 -22.20 3.22 9.34
C ALA A 18 -20.87 3.53 8.64
N ILE A 19 -19.98 2.55 8.49
CA ILE A 19 -18.62 2.73 7.98
C ILE A 19 -18.50 2.34 6.51
N ASP A 20 -19.03 1.20 6.09
CA ASP A 20 -19.06 0.74 4.69
C ASP A 20 -19.57 1.83 3.73
N PRO A 21 -20.70 2.54 4.01
CA PRO A 21 -21.19 3.59 3.12
C PRO A 21 -20.26 4.79 2.95
N ILE A 22 -19.33 5.04 3.88
CA ILE A 22 -18.35 6.14 3.74
C ILE A 22 -17.38 5.83 2.59
N SER A 23 -17.01 4.57 2.42
CA SER A 23 -16.06 4.13 1.39
C SER A 23 -16.59 4.28 -0.03
N THR A 24 -17.92 4.23 -0.21
CA THR A 24 -18.58 4.36 -1.53
C THR A 24 -19.16 5.75 -1.78
N ARG A 25 -19.18 6.61 -0.75
CA ARG A 25 -19.75 7.97 -0.83
C ARG A 25 -19.03 8.79 -1.91
N PRO A 26 -19.76 9.36 -2.89
CA PRO A 26 -19.19 10.30 -3.85
C PRO A 26 -18.65 11.54 -3.14
N ARG A 27 -17.48 12.05 -3.57
CA ARG A 27 -16.81 13.20 -2.94
C ARG A 27 -16.76 14.44 -3.86
N GLY A 28 -17.59 14.47 -4.89
CA GLY A 28 -17.70 15.61 -5.82
C GLY A 28 -17.10 15.38 -7.21
N GLY A 29 -16.47 14.23 -7.45
CA GLY A 29 -15.88 13.88 -8.75
C GLY A 29 -15.75 12.37 -8.96
N TYR A 30 -15.30 11.99 -10.17
CA TYR A 30 -15.07 10.60 -10.56
C TYR A 30 -13.58 10.21 -10.59
N ILE A 31 -12.68 11.20 -10.49
CA ILE A 31 -11.21 11.05 -10.57
C ILE A 31 -10.57 12.02 -9.58
N GLY A 32 -9.42 11.67 -9.01
CA GLY A 32 -8.63 12.54 -8.15
C GLY A 32 -9.13 12.59 -6.70
N SER A 33 -8.87 13.71 -6.00
CA SER A 33 -9.22 13.91 -4.58
C SER A 33 -10.72 13.89 -4.28
N ASP A 34 -11.55 13.93 -5.33
CA ASP A 34 -13.01 14.05 -5.22
C ASP A 34 -13.72 12.72 -5.52
N ALA A 35 -12.94 11.64 -5.71
CA ALA A 35 -13.47 10.28 -5.85
C ALA A 35 -13.71 9.64 -4.47
N GLY A 36 -14.71 8.77 -4.36
CA GLY A 36 -14.92 7.96 -3.15
C GLY A 36 -13.75 6.99 -2.93
N CYS A 37 -13.53 6.54 -1.69
CA CYS A 37 -12.38 5.70 -1.34
C CYS A 37 -12.29 4.45 -2.23
N VAL A 38 -13.44 3.80 -2.50
CA VAL A 38 -13.53 2.60 -3.34
C VAL A 38 -12.95 2.79 -4.74
N ALA A 39 -12.98 4.00 -5.31
CA ALA A 39 -12.45 4.23 -6.66
C ALA A 39 -10.95 3.98 -6.77
N CYS A 40 -10.19 4.27 -5.70
CA CYS A 40 -8.74 4.06 -5.65
C CYS A 40 -8.32 2.86 -4.80
N HIS A 41 -9.20 2.37 -3.94
CA HIS A 41 -8.91 1.32 -2.96
C HIS A 41 -9.63 0.01 -3.24
N THR A 42 -10.15 -0.23 -4.45
CA THR A 42 -10.57 -1.59 -4.81
C THR A 42 -9.38 -2.56 -4.72
N SER A 43 -9.65 -3.84 -4.45
CA SER A 43 -8.64 -4.91 -4.41
C SER A 43 -7.86 -5.02 -5.72
N GLN A 44 -8.43 -4.60 -6.84
CA GLN A 44 -7.78 -4.54 -8.14
C GLN A 44 -6.74 -3.42 -8.25
N ALA A 45 -6.83 -2.39 -7.42
CA ALA A 45 -5.83 -1.32 -7.32
C ALA A 45 -4.74 -1.65 -6.28
N ASN A 46 -4.88 -2.78 -5.58
CA ASN A 46 -3.93 -3.34 -4.63
C ASN A 46 -3.36 -2.34 -3.62
N ALA A 47 -4.23 -1.44 -3.16
CA ALA A 47 -3.93 -0.52 -2.07
C ALA A 47 -4.24 -1.20 -0.72
N PRO A 48 -3.56 -0.82 0.39
CA PRO A 48 -3.68 -1.49 1.69
C PRO A 48 -5.10 -1.64 2.25
N LEU A 49 -6.05 -0.79 1.83
CA LEU A 49 -7.48 -0.86 2.20
C LEU A 49 -8.26 -1.96 1.46
N GLY A 50 -7.87 -2.30 0.22
CA GLY A 50 -8.26 -3.53 -0.48
C GLY A 50 -9.77 -3.84 -0.53
N LEU A 51 -10.62 -2.85 -0.75
CA LEU A 51 -12.08 -3.03 -0.81
C LEU A 51 -12.49 -3.96 -1.96
N GLN A 52 -13.46 -4.83 -1.72
CA GLN A 52 -14.00 -5.69 -2.76
C GLN A 52 -14.65 -4.86 -3.88
N PRO A 53 -14.65 -5.36 -5.14
CA PRO A 53 -15.38 -4.71 -6.22
C PRO A 53 -16.87 -4.65 -5.88
N LEU A 54 -17.52 -3.54 -6.23
CA LEU A 54 -18.96 -3.38 -6.02
C LEU A 54 -19.75 -4.31 -6.95
N THR A 55 -20.84 -4.86 -6.44
CA THR A 55 -21.81 -5.60 -7.23
C THR A 55 -22.78 -4.64 -7.90
N LEU A 56 -23.01 -4.84 -9.20
CA LEU A 56 -24.02 -4.16 -10.00
C LEU A 56 -25.15 -5.14 -10.32
N GLU A 57 -26.36 -4.85 -9.85
CA GLU A 57 -27.56 -5.62 -10.16
C GLU A 57 -28.69 -4.66 -10.58
N GLY A 58 -28.96 -4.58 -11.88
CA GLY A 58 -29.78 -3.52 -12.44
C GLY A 58 -29.16 -2.14 -12.16
N ASP A 59 -29.95 -1.23 -11.58
CA ASP A 59 -29.48 0.11 -11.19
C ASP A 59 -28.91 0.16 -9.76
N ARG A 60 -28.77 -0.99 -9.08
CA ARG A 60 -28.27 -1.05 -7.69
C ARG A 60 -26.78 -1.32 -7.66
N VAL A 61 -26.06 -0.49 -6.91
CA VAL A 61 -24.63 -0.64 -6.62
C VAL A 61 -24.44 -0.90 -5.13
N PHE A 62 -23.90 -2.07 -4.77
CA PHE A 62 -23.77 -2.46 -3.35
C PHE A 62 -22.66 -3.50 -3.14
N TRP A 63 -22.29 -3.73 -1.88
CA TRP A 63 -21.56 -4.93 -1.48
C TRP A 63 -22.52 -5.99 -0.94
N THR A 64 -22.33 -7.23 -1.39
CA THR A 64 -22.95 -8.40 -0.78
C THR A 64 -22.44 -8.60 0.64
N GLU A 65 -23.15 -9.40 1.44
CA GLU A 65 -22.73 -9.74 2.81
C GLU A 65 -21.30 -10.33 2.85
N ALA A 66 -20.96 -11.19 1.89
CA ALA A 66 -19.62 -11.78 1.82
C ALA A 66 -18.55 -10.72 1.52
N GLN A 67 -18.84 -9.77 0.63
CA GLN A 67 -17.92 -8.68 0.30
C GLN A 67 -17.73 -7.71 1.47
N SER A 68 -18.81 -7.32 2.15
CA SER A 68 -18.72 -6.46 3.36
C SER A 68 -17.92 -7.13 4.48
N ARG A 69 -18.02 -8.45 4.66
CA ARG A 69 -17.18 -9.19 5.61
C ARG A 69 -15.70 -9.14 5.23
N GLN A 70 -15.38 -9.31 3.96
CA GLN A 70 -13.99 -9.21 3.51
C GLN A 70 -13.46 -7.78 3.66
N ASN A 71 -14.27 -6.77 3.36
CA ASN A 71 -13.89 -5.37 3.60
C ASN A 71 -13.62 -5.11 5.08
N PHE A 72 -14.47 -5.61 5.97
CA PHE A 72 -14.29 -5.49 7.41
C PHE A 72 -12.97 -6.11 7.89
N GLU A 73 -12.60 -7.30 7.40
CA GLU A 73 -11.31 -7.91 7.69
C GLU A 73 -10.14 -7.03 7.20
N ASN A 74 -10.26 -6.46 5.99
CA ASN A 74 -9.23 -5.60 5.43
C ASN A 74 -9.08 -4.28 6.21
N VAL A 75 -10.20 -3.66 6.57
CA VAL A 75 -10.24 -2.44 7.39
C VAL A 75 -9.68 -2.70 8.78
N ALA A 76 -9.98 -3.86 9.38
CA ALA A 76 -9.48 -4.23 10.71
C ALA A 76 -7.94 -4.28 10.77
N MET A 77 -7.26 -4.55 9.65
CA MET A 77 -5.80 -4.49 9.57
C MET A 77 -5.25 -3.07 9.70
N LEU A 78 -6.03 -2.05 9.36
CA LEU A 78 -5.60 -0.64 9.28
C LEU A 78 -5.97 0.20 10.51
N VAL A 79 -6.57 -0.42 11.52
CA VAL A 79 -7.05 0.27 12.73
C VAL A 79 -6.33 -0.17 13.99
N ASN A 80 -6.18 0.74 14.94
CA ASN A 80 -5.57 0.52 16.25
C ASN A 80 -6.57 0.88 17.36
N PRO A 81 -7.40 -0.07 17.81
CA PRO A 81 -8.32 0.13 18.94
C PRO A 81 -7.68 0.68 20.23
N SER A 82 -6.41 0.39 20.51
CA SER A 82 -5.71 0.90 21.70
C SER A 82 -5.33 2.38 21.60
N GLU A 83 -5.12 2.89 20.39
CA GLU A 83 -4.85 4.30 20.10
C GLU A 83 -5.57 4.69 18.79
N PRO A 84 -6.90 4.91 18.82
CA PRO A 84 -7.73 5.06 17.63
C PRO A 84 -7.19 6.08 16.63
N ASP A 85 -6.78 7.27 17.09
CA ASP A 85 -6.29 8.35 16.24
C ASP A 85 -5.00 8.00 15.48
N ARG A 86 -4.25 6.97 15.91
CA ARG A 86 -3.04 6.48 15.21
C ARG A 86 -3.35 5.41 14.16
N SER A 87 -4.61 5.14 13.90
CA SER A 87 -5.05 4.21 12.86
C SER A 87 -4.73 4.78 11.48
N ARG A 88 -4.07 3.99 10.62
CA ARG A 88 -3.79 4.40 9.23
C ARG A 88 -5.07 4.74 8.45
N LEU A 89 -6.18 4.04 8.75
CA LEU A 89 -7.50 4.36 8.20
C LEU A 89 -7.93 5.81 8.46
N LEU A 90 -7.55 6.37 9.62
CA LEU A 90 -7.84 7.75 10.00
C LEU A 90 -6.78 8.74 9.50
N MET A 91 -5.51 8.36 9.60
CA MET A 91 -4.37 9.25 9.30
C MET A 91 -4.19 9.53 7.80
N ALA A 92 -4.36 8.52 6.94
CA ALA A 92 -4.11 8.66 5.50
C ALA A 92 -4.97 9.75 4.84
N PRO A 93 -6.30 9.78 5.00
CA PRO A 93 -7.14 10.81 4.40
C PRO A 93 -7.31 12.10 5.22
N LEU A 94 -6.64 12.24 6.37
CA LEU A 94 -6.66 13.45 7.21
C LEU A 94 -5.66 14.49 6.68
N ALA A 95 -6.00 15.78 6.78
CA ALA A 95 -5.11 16.85 6.34
C ALA A 95 -3.78 16.82 7.11
N PRO A 96 -2.63 17.03 6.46
CA PRO A 96 -1.34 17.11 7.14
C PRO A 96 -1.29 18.17 8.25
N ALA A 97 -1.98 19.30 8.07
CA ALA A 97 -2.09 20.35 9.08
C ALA A 97 -2.84 19.91 10.35
N ALA A 98 -3.64 18.84 10.26
CA ALA A 98 -4.32 18.20 11.39
C ALA A 98 -3.60 16.94 11.89
N GLY A 99 -2.38 16.67 11.39
CA GLY A 99 -1.57 15.52 11.76
C GLY A 99 -1.71 14.31 10.84
N GLY A 100 -2.43 14.40 9.72
CA GLY A 100 -2.55 13.31 8.76
C GLY A 100 -1.31 13.08 7.88
N GLU A 101 -1.37 12.03 7.05
CA GLU A 101 -0.26 11.57 6.20
C GLU A 101 -0.39 12.03 4.73
N ARG A 102 0.70 11.88 3.97
CA ARG A 102 0.64 12.06 2.51
C ARG A 102 -0.22 10.94 1.90
N HIS A 103 -1.28 11.31 1.19
CA HIS A 103 -2.17 10.35 0.54
C HIS A 103 -2.53 10.78 -0.89
N SER A 104 -2.16 9.94 -1.86
CA SER A 104 -2.38 10.20 -3.28
C SER A 104 -3.87 10.22 -3.68
N GLY A 105 -4.74 9.58 -2.88
CA GLY A 105 -6.18 9.55 -3.10
C GLY A 105 -6.91 10.81 -2.64
N GLY A 106 -6.19 11.80 -2.12
CA GLY A 106 -6.75 13.06 -1.62
C GLY A 106 -6.96 13.09 -0.11
N ILE A 107 -7.31 14.29 0.37
CA ILE A 107 -7.61 14.59 1.76
C ILE A 107 -9.13 14.75 1.90
N PHE A 108 -9.75 13.95 2.76
CA PHE A 108 -11.20 13.96 2.96
C PHE A 108 -11.62 14.65 4.25
N TRP A 109 -10.72 14.79 5.22
CA TRP A 109 -10.99 15.43 6.50
C TRP A 109 -9.96 16.52 6.76
N ASP A 110 -10.44 17.73 7.03
CA ASP A 110 -9.62 18.89 7.36
C ASP A 110 -9.19 18.89 8.84
N SER A 111 -9.90 18.16 9.69
CA SER A 111 -9.69 18.07 11.13
C SER A 111 -10.26 16.79 11.73
N SER A 112 -9.78 16.43 12.92
CA SER A 112 -10.34 15.34 13.72
C SER A 112 -11.76 15.61 14.25
N ASN A 113 -12.28 16.83 14.09
CA ASN A 113 -13.66 17.18 14.41
C ASN A 113 -14.64 16.84 13.29
N HIS A 114 -14.16 16.45 12.11
CA HIS A 114 -15.02 16.04 11.01
C HIS A 114 -15.92 14.88 11.44
N SER A 115 -17.20 14.92 11.05
CA SER A 115 -18.21 13.96 11.54
C SER A 115 -17.87 12.51 11.21
N GLU A 116 -17.41 12.24 9.98
CA GLU A 116 -16.96 10.91 9.57
C GLU A 116 -15.71 10.45 10.34
N TYR A 117 -14.75 11.35 10.59
CA TYR A 117 -13.55 11.04 11.35
C TYR A 117 -13.94 10.56 12.75
N ARG A 118 -14.80 11.32 13.43
CA ARG A 118 -15.29 10.97 14.77
C ARG A 118 -16.07 9.66 14.78
N LEU A 119 -16.95 9.44 13.81
CA LEU A 119 -17.74 8.21 13.70
C LEU A 119 -16.84 6.97 13.57
N ILE A 120 -15.82 7.05 12.70
CA ILE A 120 -14.84 5.97 12.52
C ILE A 120 -14.01 5.79 13.80
N THR A 121 -13.58 6.89 14.43
CA THR A 121 -12.82 6.86 15.70
C THR A 121 -13.59 6.18 16.81
N GLU A 122 -14.87 6.53 16.99
CA GLU A 122 -15.77 5.93 17.99
C GLU A 122 -15.95 4.42 17.75
N TRP A 123 -16.08 3.99 16.48
CA TRP A 123 -16.13 2.57 16.13
C TRP A 123 -14.80 1.84 16.40
N ILE A 124 -13.66 2.46 16.10
CA ILE A 124 -12.34 1.86 16.40
C ILE A 124 -12.16 1.70 17.92
N ALA A 125 -12.54 2.72 18.68
CA ALA A 125 -12.48 2.73 20.14
C ALA A 125 -13.42 1.71 20.80
N SER A 126 -14.45 1.23 20.10
CA SER A 126 -15.33 0.16 20.59
C SER A 126 -14.68 -1.24 20.49
N GLY A 127 -13.53 -1.35 19.83
CA GLY A 127 -12.75 -2.57 19.75
C GLY A 127 -12.10 -2.96 21.09
N SER A 128 -11.32 -4.04 21.07
CA SER A 128 -10.55 -4.49 22.23
C SER A 128 -9.40 -3.53 22.50
N ASP A 129 -9.35 -2.94 23.70
CA ASP A 129 -8.28 -2.04 24.16
C ASP A 129 -6.87 -2.68 24.13
N THR A 130 -6.78 -4.01 24.24
CA THR A 130 -5.54 -4.77 24.08
C THR A 130 -5.17 -5.09 22.63
N ALA A 131 -6.02 -4.77 21.66
CA ALA A 131 -5.75 -5.01 20.24
C ALA A 131 -5.08 -3.78 19.62
N GLY A 132 -3.78 -3.63 19.87
CA GLY A 132 -2.97 -2.53 19.35
C GLY A 132 -2.75 -2.56 17.83
N ALA A 133 -2.00 -1.58 17.33
CA ALA A 133 -1.43 -1.65 15.99
C ALA A 133 -0.56 -2.91 15.85
N SER A 134 -0.52 -3.46 14.63
CA SER A 134 0.49 -4.47 14.31
C SER A 134 1.88 -3.87 14.50
N GLU A 135 2.86 -4.71 14.83
CA GLU A 135 4.26 -4.30 14.92
C GLU A 135 4.70 -3.66 13.60
N VAL A 136 5.37 -2.50 13.71
CA VAL A 136 5.88 -1.77 12.55
C VAL A 136 7.11 -2.51 12.03
N VAL A 137 6.99 -3.10 10.85
CA VAL A 137 8.14 -3.61 10.11
C VAL A 137 8.83 -2.42 9.47
N GLU A 138 10.14 -2.28 9.68
CA GLU A 138 10.96 -1.31 8.95
C GLU A 138 11.76 -2.05 7.88
N VAL A 139 11.70 -1.56 6.63
CA VAL A 139 12.47 -2.11 5.53
C VAL A 139 13.88 -1.53 5.56
N ASP A 140 14.92 -2.37 5.46
CA ASP A 140 16.30 -1.93 5.72
C ASP A 140 16.84 -1.00 4.62
N PHE A 141 17.41 0.14 5.01
CA PHE A 141 17.98 1.13 4.09
C PHE A 141 19.25 0.62 3.39
N GLU A 142 20.10 -0.14 4.10
CA GLU A 142 21.34 -0.62 3.50
C GLU A 142 21.06 -1.68 2.43
N PHE A 143 20.11 -2.58 2.69
CA PHE A 143 19.62 -3.51 1.68
C PHE A 143 18.96 -2.80 0.51
N PHE A 144 18.21 -1.73 0.76
CA PHE A 144 17.69 -0.90 -0.32
C PHE A 144 18.82 -0.39 -1.22
N ARG A 145 19.82 0.28 -0.63
CA ARG A 145 20.93 0.88 -1.38
C ARG A 145 21.74 -0.16 -2.15
N SER A 146 22.04 -1.30 -1.54
CA SER A 146 22.90 -2.33 -2.13
C SER A 146 22.17 -3.22 -3.14
N CYS A 147 20.90 -3.55 -2.89
CA CYS A 147 20.23 -4.66 -3.56
C CYS A 147 18.92 -4.29 -4.27
N VAL A 148 18.21 -3.26 -3.80
CA VAL A 148 16.92 -2.85 -4.40
C VAL A 148 17.13 -1.73 -5.41
N GLN A 149 17.82 -0.65 -5.03
CA GLN A 149 18.03 0.54 -5.85
C GLN A 149 18.63 0.24 -7.24
N PRO A 150 19.58 -0.72 -7.41
CA PRO A 150 20.09 -1.08 -8.72
C PRO A 150 19.00 -1.53 -9.71
N ILE A 151 17.91 -2.15 -9.24
CA ILE A 151 16.79 -2.61 -10.09
C ILE A 151 16.25 -1.49 -10.99
N PHE A 152 16.29 -0.25 -10.50
CA PHE A 152 15.66 0.89 -11.16
C PHE A 152 16.28 1.24 -12.51
N VAL A 153 17.54 0.89 -12.72
CA VAL A 153 18.28 1.18 -13.96
C VAL A 153 18.65 -0.08 -14.73
N ASN A 154 18.31 -1.27 -14.22
CA ASN A 154 18.54 -2.52 -14.95
C ASN A 154 17.31 -2.92 -15.75
N PRO A 155 17.38 -2.87 -17.10
CA PRO A 155 16.32 -3.41 -17.93
C PRO A 155 16.25 -4.93 -17.79
N ILE A 156 15.09 -5.48 -18.11
CA ILE A 156 14.95 -6.91 -18.39
C ILE A 156 14.36 -7.09 -19.79
N GLU A 157 14.37 -8.33 -20.28
CA GLU A 157 13.71 -8.65 -21.54
C GLU A 157 12.22 -8.23 -21.49
N ASN A 158 11.81 -7.35 -22.40
CA ASN A 158 10.44 -6.82 -22.53
C ASN A 158 9.97 -5.83 -21.44
N ALA A 159 10.86 -5.24 -20.63
CA ALA A 159 10.51 -4.13 -19.75
C ALA A 159 11.59 -3.04 -19.71
N MET A 160 11.15 -1.79 -19.71
CA MET A 160 12.04 -0.64 -19.53
C MET A 160 12.52 -0.58 -18.06
N PRO A 161 13.72 -0.03 -17.79
CA PRO A 161 14.11 0.31 -16.43
C PRO A 161 13.09 1.24 -15.76
N CYS A 162 12.95 1.16 -14.44
CA CYS A 162 12.02 2.01 -13.70
C CYS A 162 12.34 3.50 -13.91
N ALA A 163 13.63 3.85 -13.99
CA ALA A 163 14.12 5.21 -14.15
C ALA A 163 13.61 5.93 -15.42
N GLU A 164 13.32 5.19 -16.50
CA GLU A 164 12.79 5.77 -17.75
C GLU A 164 11.45 6.50 -17.54
N CYS A 165 10.65 6.09 -16.55
CA CYS A 165 9.35 6.70 -16.25
C CYS A 165 9.29 7.32 -14.85
N HIS A 166 10.12 6.86 -13.90
CA HIS A 166 10.06 7.25 -12.48
C HIS A 166 11.31 8.01 -12.00
N SER A 167 12.14 8.53 -12.90
CA SER A 167 13.36 9.31 -12.55
C SER A 167 13.10 10.61 -11.79
N GLY A 168 11.90 11.18 -11.92
CA GLY A 168 11.45 12.33 -11.12
C GLY A 168 10.80 11.96 -9.78
N GLU A 169 10.78 10.67 -9.44
CA GLU A 169 10.21 10.12 -8.21
C GLU A 169 11.29 9.28 -7.50
N PHE A 170 10.97 8.05 -7.11
CA PHE A 170 11.86 7.16 -6.36
C PHE A 170 12.99 6.54 -7.19
N ALA A 171 12.90 6.53 -8.53
CA ALA A 171 13.83 5.84 -9.42
C ALA A 171 14.90 6.79 -10.00
N VAL A 172 15.46 7.66 -9.16
CA VAL A 172 16.52 8.60 -9.56
C VAL A 172 17.68 7.85 -10.22
N GLU A 173 18.24 8.39 -11.30
CA GLU A 173 19.39 7.80 -11.97
C GLU A 173 20.70 8.12 -11.24
N PRO A 174 21.68 7.22 -11.26
CA PRO A 174 23.00 7.52 -10.74
C PRO A 174 23.72 8.48 -11.71
N PRO A 175 24.73 9.23 -11.25
CA PRO A 175 25.57 10.00 -12.15
C PRO A 175 26.29 9.09 -13.17
N ALA A 176 26.61 9.64 -14.33
CA ALA A 176 27.31 8.90 -15.37
C ALA A 176 28.62 8.28 -14.85
N ASN A 177 28.76 6.96 -15.01
CA ASN A 177 29.93 6.17 -14.55
C ASN A 177 30.18 6.21 -13.03
N ALA A 178 29.14 6.44 -12.23
CA ALA A 178 29.23 6.43 -10.77
C ALA A 178 28.05 5.69 -10.14
N TYR A 179 28.15 5.44 -8.83
CA TYR A 179 27.01 5.04 -8.01
C TYR A 179 26.21 6.25 -7.57
N TRP A 180 25.01 6.00 -7.08
CA TRP A 180 24.28 6.97 -6.28
C TRP A 180 25.12 7.41 -5.08
N THR A 181 25.08 8.71 -4.78
CA THR A 181 25.54 9.19 -3.48
C THR A 181 24.58 8.70 -2.39
N GLU A 182 25.04 8.69 -1.14
CA GLU A 182 24.18 8.30 -0.02
C GLU A 182 22.95 9.20 0.07
N GLU A 183 23.07 10.48 -0.22
CA GLU A 183 21.95 11.43 -0.24
C GLU A 183 20.93 11.08 -1.34
N GLN A 184 21.39 10.71 -2.55
CA GLN A 184 20.48 10.27 -3.61
C GLN A 184 19.74 8.98 -3.23
N SER A 185 20.46 8.02 -2.63
CA SER A 185 19.84 6.79 -2.11
C SER A 185 18.86 7.07 -0.98
N ARG A 186 19.16 8.00 -0.06
CA ARG A 186 18.28 8.39 1.04
C ARG A 186 16.96 8.94 0.53
N GLN A 187 17.03 9.90 -0.41
CA GLN A 187 15.84 10.50 -1.01
C GLN A 187 15.00 9.43 -1.75
N ALA A 188 15.65 8.61 -2.57
CA ALA A 188 14.98 7.53 -3.30
C ALA A 188 14.30 6.51 -2.37
N TYR A 189 14.95 6.17 -1.26
CA TYR A 189 14.39 5.30 -0.23
C TYR A 189 13.14 5.93 0.40
N GLU A 190 13.23 7.20 0.85
CA GLU A 190 12.12 7.94 1.46
C GLU A 190 10.92 8.05 0.50
N ASP A 191 11.15 8.23 -0.79
CA ASP A 191 10.08 8.25 -1.79
C ASP A 191 9.50 6.85 -2.07
N LEU A 192 10.34 5.81 -2.12
CA LEU A 192 9.90 4.44 -2.38
C LEU A 192 9.06 3.87 -1.24
N VAL A 193 9.43 4.12 0.03
CA VAL A 193 8.73 3.50 1.17
C VAL A 193 7.24 3.86 1.23
N TYR A 194 6.82 4.99 0.64
CA TYR A 194 5.39 5.32 0.47
C TYR A 194 4.63 4.38 -0.48
N LEU A 195 5.34 3.61 -1.31
CA LEU A 195 4.79 2.63 -2.24
C LEU A 195 4.87 1.20 -1.68
N ILE A 196 5.37 1.05 -0.45
CA ILE A 196 5.53 -0.22 0.25
C ILE A 196 4.55 -0.24 1.44
N ASP A 197 4.00 -1.42 1.70
CA ASP A 197 3.29 -1.72 2.94
C ASP A 197 4.16 -2.72 3.71
N PRO A 198 5.04 -2.25 4.63
CA PRO A 198 5.99 -3.12 5.30
C PRO A 198 5.31 -4.29 6.01
N GLY A 199 5.88 -5.48 5.89
CA GLY A 199 5.27 -6.74 6.35
C GLY A 199 4.18 -7.30 5.43
N ARG A 200 3.74 -6.54 4.42
CA ARG A 200 2.62 -6.89 3.52
C ARG A 200 3.02 -6.74 2.05
N PRO A 201 3.86 -7.64 1.51
CA PRO A 201 4.35 -7.55 0.13
C PRO A 201 3.22 -7.53 -0.91
N ASP A 202 2.18 -8.33 -0.67
CA ASP A 202 1.01 -8.38 -1.54
C ASP A 202 0.19 -7.09 -1.52
N SER A 203 0.33 -6.20 -0.52
CA SER A 203 -0.31 -4.87 -0.48
C SER A 203 0.64 -3.73 -0.88
N SER A 204 1.86 -4.06 -1.31
CA SER A 204 2.89 -3.09 -1.70
C SER A 204 2.80 -2.79 -3.20
N ARG A 205 2.49 -1.53 -3.55
CA ARG A 205 2.41 -1.07 -4.96
C ARG A 205 3.71 -1.28 -5.71
N PHE A 206 4.86 -1.13 -5.05
CA PHE A 206 6.18 -1.40 -5.61
C PHE A 206 6.31 -2.81 -6.22
N LEU A 207 5.74 -3.82 -5.55
CA LEU A 207 5.78 -5.21 -6.00
C LEU A 207 4.64 -5.54 -6.97
N HIS A 208 3.50 -4.88 -6.83
CA HIS A 208 2.31 -5.23 -7.59
C HIS A 208 2.25 -4.60 -8.99
N LYS A 209 2.65 -3.32 -9.11
CA LYS A 209 2.46 -2.57 -10.35
C LYS A 209 3.28 -3.12 -11.53
N PRO A 210 4.53 -3.59 -11.33
CA PRO A 210 5.30 -4.26 -12.38
C PRO A 210 4.95 -5.75 -12.59
N LEU A 211 4.11 -6.35 -11.74
CA LEU A 211 3.70 -7.76 -11.85
C LEU A 211 2.67 -7.95 -12.98
N HIS A 212 2.76 -9.05 -13.70
CA HIS A 212 1.84 -9.39 -14.77
C HIS A 212 0.40 -9.66 -14.23
N PRO A 213 -0.68 -9.24 -14.92
CA PRO A 213 -2.06 -9.44 -14.48
C PRO A 213 -2.43 -10.88 -14.13
N ASN A 214 -1.94 -11.86 -14.91
CA ASN A 214 -2.20 -13.27 -14.66
C ASN A 214 -1.60 -13.80 -13.35
N ALA A 215 -0.62 -13.09 -12.78
CA ALA A 215 -0.06 -13.39 -11.46
C ALA A 215 -0.70 -12.54 -10.35
N GLY A 216 -1.73 -11.76 -10.69
CA GLY A 216 -2.42 -10.85 -9.79
C GLY A 216 -1.70 -9.52 -9.64
N GLY A 217 -1.13 -8.96 -10.72
CA GLY A 217 -0.64 -7.58 -10.79
C GLY A 217 -1.60 -6.62 -11.53
N ASP A 218 -1.20 -5.36 -11.68
CA ASP A 218 -2.04 -4.32 -12.29
C ASP A 218 -2.28 -4.56 -13.79
N LEU A 219 -3.49 -4.22 -14.26
CA LEU A 219 -3.84 -4.24 -15.69
C LEU A 219 -2.97 -3.29 -16.52
N MET A 220 -2.57 -2.14 -15.96
CA MET A 220 -1.89 -1.08 -16.69
C MET A 220 -0.57 -0.68 -16.02
N HIS A 221 0.52 -0.78 -16.77
CA HIS A 221 1.83 -0.24 -16.41
C HIS A 221 2.64 -0.02 -17.69
N ASN A 222 2.93 1.24 -18.01
CA ASN A 222 3.51 1.63 -19.30
C ASN A 222 4.96 1.18 -19.46
N GLY A 223 5.68 0.93 -18.36
CA GLY A 223 7.06 0.42 -18.36
C GLY A 223 7.21 -1.05 -18.75
N GLY A 224 6.10 -1.76 -19.02
CA GLY A 224 6.09 -3.20 -19.29
C GLY A 224 5.81 -4.02 -18.02
N ARG A 225 6.16 -5.30 -18.03
CA ARG A 225 6.01 -6.21 -16.88
C ARG A 225 7.36 -6.78 -16.50
N ARG A 226 7.76 -6.53 -15.25
CA ARG A 226 9.03 -7.00 -14.72
C ARG A 226 8.94 -8.46 -14.29
N TRP A 227 7.82 -8.84 -13.66
CA TRP A 227 7.61 -10.19 -13.16
C TRP A 227 6.38 -10.80 -13.79
N PHE A 228 6.47 -12.06 -14.24
CA PHE A 228 5.36 -12.81 -14.80
C PHE A 228 4.72 -13.80 -13.81
N SER A 229 5.34 -13.99 -12.66
CA SER A 229 4.85 -14.84 -11.56
C SER A 229 5.21 -14.23 -10.21
N LYS A 230 4.43 -14.57 -9.17
CA LYS A 230 4.81 -14.26 -7.78
C LYS A 230 6.06 -15.04 -7.33
N ASP A 231 6.32 -16.18 -7.96
CA ASP A 231 7.48 -17.03 -7.68
C ASP A 231 8.78 -16.56 -8.36
N ASP A 232 8.73 -15.44 -9.10
CA ASP A 232 9.90 -14.87 -9.72
C ASP A 232 11.01 -14.66 -8.67
N PRO A 233 12.24 -15.17 -8.88
CA PRO A 233 13.31 -15.09 -7.88
C PRO A 233 13.65 -13.65 -7.46
N GLU A 234 13.60 -12.70 -8.40
CA GLU A 234 13.90 -11.30 -8.11
C GLU A 234 12.78 -10.70 -7.25
N ARG A 235 11.52 -10.98 -7.61
CA ARG A 235 10.37 -10.56 -6.83
C ARG A 235 10.40 -11.11 -5.41
N ARG A 236 10.62 -12.42 -5.22
CA ARG A 236 10.66 -13.03 -3.88
C ARG A 236 11.75 -12.44 -2.99
N ALA A 237 12.91 -12.13 -3.56
CA ALA A 237 13.96 -11.44 -2.82
C ALA A 237 13.53 -10.04 -2.33
N LEU A 238 12.71 -9.33 -3.12
CA LEU A 238 12.11 -8.08 -2.69
C LEU A 238 10.97 -8.27 -1.68
N GLU A 239 10.18 -9.35 -1.78
CA GLU A 239 9.19 -9.71 -0.77
C GLU A 239 9.86 -9.98 0.59
N ASP A 240 11.01 -10.66 0.61
CA ASP A 240 11.81 -10.88 1.82
C ASP A 240 12.28 -9.55 2.43
N TRP A 241 12.67 -8.57 1.61
CA TRP A 241 13.01 -7.23 2.09
C TRP A 241 11.80 -6.47 2.63
N VAL A 242 10.67 -6.48 1.91
CA VAL A 242 9.42 -5.82 2.35
C VAL A 242 8.87 -6.44 3.63
N THR A 243 9.11 -7.73 3.86
CA THR A 243 8.74 -8.42 5.10
C THR A 243 9.75 -8.21 6.25
N GLY A 244 10.86 -7.51 6.01
CA GLY A 244 11.90 -7.25 7.01
C GLY A 244 12.87 -8.41 7.23
N ASN A 245 12.81 -9.46 6.42
CA ASN A 245 13.67 -10.64 6.53
C ASN A 245 15.06 -10.44 5.90
N SER A 246 15.20 -9.47 5.00
CA SER A 246 16.46 -9.13 4.33
C SER A 246 16.99 -7.78 4.80
N SER A 247 18.28 -7.74 5.17
CA SER A 247 18.97 -6.53 5.65
C SER A 247 20.47 -6.56 5.29
N GLY A 248 21.13 -5.41 5.37
CA GLY A 248 22.55 -5.25 5.08
C GLY A 248 22.86 -5.29 3.58
N SER A 249 24.16 -5.36 3.25
CA SER A 249 24.63 -5.20 1.87
C SER A 249 24.78 -6.51 1.07
N GLN A 250 24.44 -7.66 1.67
CA GLN A 250 24.58 -8.96 1.01
C GLN A 250 23.37 -9.28 0.13
N CYS A 251 23.50 -9.02 -1.16
CA CYS A 251 22.40 -9.24 -2.09
C CYS A 251 22.23 -10.71 -2.51
N PRO A 252 21.01 -11.26 -2.50
CA PRO A 252 20.73 -12.58 -3.04
C PRO A 252 21.03 -12.64 -4.55
N PRO A 253 21.28 -13.83 -5.12
CA PRO A 253 21.64 -14.00 -6.53
C PRO A 253 20.69 -13.30 -7.52
N ALA A 254 19.39 -13.26 -7.22
CA ALA A 254 18.39 -12.64 -8.07
C ALA A 254 18.45 -11.09 -8.07
N LEU A 255 19.10 -10.48 -7.08
CA LEU A 255 19.32 -9.03 -6.99
C LEU A 255 20.76 -8.64 -7.34
N GLN A 256 21.43 -9.48 -8.14
CA GLN A 256 22.78 -9.23 -8.62
C GLN A 256 22.76 -8.73 -10.06
N PHE A 257 23.15 -7.47 -10.20
CA PHE A 257 23.17 -6.76 -11.47
C PHE A 257 24.59 -6.32 -11.80
N ASP A 258 24.89 -6.33 -13.09
CA ASP A 258 26.16 -5.83 -13.64
C ASP A 258 26.18 -4.30 -13.79
N TYR A 259 25.00 -3.66 -13.88
CA TYR A 259 24.86 -2.21 -13.99
C TYR A 259 23.98 -1.65 -12.86
N PRO A 260 24.27 -0.47 -12.26
CA PRO A 260 25.64 0.04 -12.19
C PRO A 260 26.57 -1.09 -11.71
N PRO A 261 27.88 -1.04 -12.05
CA PRO A 261 28.86 -2.05 -11.62
C PRO A 261 28.68 -2.36 -10.13
N ARG A 262 29.12 -3.49 -9.58
CA ARG A 262 29.20 -3.66 -8.12
C ARG A 262 30.56 -3.18 -7.60
N SER A 263 30.58 -2.55 -6.42
CA SER A 263 31.82 -2.07 -5.79
C SER A 263 32.64 -3.21 -5.22
#